data_AF-A0A453JVI1-F1
#
_entry.id   AF-A0A453JVI1-F1
#
_cell.length_a   1.000
_cell.length_b   1.000
_cell.length_c   1.000
_cell.angle_alpha   90.00
_cell.angle_beta   90.00
_cell.angle_gamma   90.00
#
_symmetry.space_group_name_H-M   'P 1'
#
loop_
_entity.id
_entity.type
_entity.pdbx_description
1 polymer ?
#
loop_
_entity_poly.entity_id
_entity_poly.type
_entity_poly.pdbx_seq_one_letter_code
_entity_poly.pdbx_strand_id
1 'polypeptide(L)' 'QVLEEGLNVPGCHLVIRFDPPTTGRSFIQSRGRARMPNSDYVLLVRRHVF' A
#
# COMPACT_ATOMS: atom_id res chain seq x y z
N GLN A 1 -5.47 -2.91 8.14
CA GLN A 1 -6.05 -1.54 8.20
C GLN A 1 -5.66 -0.80 9.48
N VAL A 2 -4.51 -1.09 10.11
CA VAL A 2 -4.08 -0.43 11.37
C VAL A 2 -3.09 0.72 11.10
N LEU A 3 -2.39 0.73 9.95
CA LEU A 3 -1.41 1.77 9.56
C LEU A 3 -1.97 2.89 8.65
N GLU A 4 -3.25 2.82 8.29
CA GLU A 4 -3.84 3.70 7.26
C GLU A 4 -4.13 5.10 7.81
N GLU A 5 -4.48 5.24 9.09
CA GLU A 5 -4.86 6.52 9.72
C GLU A 5 -4.26 6.64 11.14
N GLY A 6 -3.85 7.84 11.54
CA GLY A 6 -3.42 8.16 12.92
C GLY A 6 -1.97 7.84 13.29
N LEU A 7 -1.26 7.00 12.52
CA LEU A 7 0.16 6.69 12.76
C LEU A 7 1.07 7.49 11.81
N ASN A 8 2.01 8.26 12.37
CA ASN A 8 3.03 8.97 11.61
C ASN A 8 4.12 8.00 11.11
N VAL A 9 3.82 7.30 10.01
CA VAL A 9 4.78 6.40 9.34
C VAL A 9 5.63 7.24 8.38
N PRO A 10 6.98 7.18 8.50
CA PRO A 10 7.89 7.75 7.52
C PRO A 10 7.64 7.23 6.10
N GLY A 11 8.19 7.91 5.08
CA GLY A 11 8.17 7.36 3.73
C GLY A 11 8.92 6.02 3.67
N CYS A 12 8.46 5.12 2.80
CA CYS A 12 9.06 3.82 2.55
C CYS A 12 9.53 3.75 1.09
N HIS A 13 10.62 3.02 0.85
CA HIS A 13 11.04 2.64 -0.51
C HIS A 13 10.23 1.47 -1.07
N LEU A 14 9.51 0.72 -0.22
CA LEU A 14 8.70 -0.41 -0.65
C LEU A 14 7.45 -0.53 0.23
N VAL A 15 6.29 -0.64 -0.40
CA VAL A 15 5.01 -0.96 0.23
C VAL A 15 4.43 -2.19 -0.47
N ILE A 16 4.14 -3.23 0.30
CA ILE A 16 3.51 -4.46 -0.21
C ILE A 16 2.12 -4.59 0.42
N ARG A 17 1.08 -4.62 -0.42
CA ARG A 17 -0.27 -4.95 0.00
C ARG A 17 -0.62 -6.37 -0.45
N PHE A 18 -1.06 -7.19 0.50
CA PHE A 18 -1.52 -8.57 0.23
C PHE A 18 -2.96 -8.64 -0.28
N ASP A 19 -3.73 -7.56 -0.11
CA ASP A 19 -5.10 -7.47 -0.56
C ASP A 19 -5.36 -6.12 -1.26
N PRO A 20 -6.22 -6.12 -2.30
CA PRO A 20 -6.64 -4.88 -2.95
C PRO A 20 -7.24 -3.88 -1.94
N PRO A 21 -6.96 -2.58 -2.10
CA PRO A 21 -7.62 -1.55 -1.29
C PRO A 21 -9.13 -1.59 -1.56
N THR A 22 -9.93 -1.62 -0.49
CA THR A 22 -11.40 -1.70 -0.57
C THR A 22 -12.06 -0.35 -0.84
N THR A 23 -11.33 0.75 -0.63
CA THR A 23 -11.80 2.12 -0.87
C THR A 23 -10.71 2.96 -1.53
N GLY A 24 -11.12 4.00 -2.28
CA GLY A 24 -10.17 4.97 -2.85
C GLY A 24 -9.30 5.66 -1.79
N ARG A 25 -9.85 5.93 -0.60
CA ARG A 25 -9.09 6.48 0.54
C ARG A 25 -7.96 5.55 0.96
N SER A 26 -8.25 4.26 1.13
CA SER A 26 -7.23 3.27 1.52
C SER A 26 -6.14 3.10 0.45
N PHE A 27 -6.49 3.22 -0.84
CA PHE A 27 -5.50 3.23 -1.91
C PHE A 27 -4.56 4.43 -1.80
N ILE A 28 -5.12 5.64 -1.64
CA ILE A 28 -4.33 6.88 -1.55
C ILE A 28 -3.43 6.87 -0.31
N GLN A 29 -3.98 6.47 0.85
CA GLN A 29 -3.24 6.45 2.12
C GLN A 29 -2.08 5.45 2.08
N SER A 30 -2.32 4.22 1.63
CA SER A 30 -1.26 3.21 1.52
C SER A 30 -0.23 3.53 0.44
N ARG A 31 -0.64 4.03 -0.73
CA ARG A 31 0.29 4.50 -1.77
C ARG A 31 1.13 5.67 -1.29
N GLY A 32 0.55 6.58 -0.51
CA GLY A 32 1.26 7.71 0.09
C GLY A 32 2.40 7.31 1.03
N ARG A 33 2.48 6.05 1.47
CA ARG A 33 3.63 5.52 2.20
C ARG A 33 4.82 5.23 1.28
N ALA A 34 4.59 4.83 0.03
CA ALA A 34 5.63 4.67 -1.00
C ALA A 34 5.89 6.02 -1.72
N ARG A 35 6.54 6.96 -1.02
CA ARG A 35 6.79 8.34 -1.51
C ARG A 35 8.26 8.75 -1.53
N MET A 36 9.17 7.80 -1.32
CA MET A 36 10.60 8.07 -1.45
C MET A 36 11.02 8.02 -2.93
N PRO A 37 12.12 8.67 -3.33
CA PRO A 37 12.68 8.46 -4.65
C PRO A 37 12.89 6.97 -4.93
N ASN A 38 12.52 6.52 -6.12
CA ASN A 38 12.57 5.11 -6.55
C ASN A 38 11.81 4.15 -5.62
N SER A 39 10.69 4.58 -5.04
CA SER A 39 9.87 3.69 -4.21
C SER A 39 8.90 2.85 -5.02
N ASP A 40 8.71 1.60 -4.60
CA ASP A 40 7.76 0.66 -5.19
C ASP A 40 6.50 0.49 -4.33
N TYR A 41 5.36 0.38 -5.02
CA TYR A 41 4.09 -0.01 -4.44
C TYR A 41 3.61 -1.28 -5.13
N VAL A 42 3.64 -2.40 -4.42
CA VAL A 42 3.33 -3.73 -4.94
C VAL A 42 1.99 -4.20 -4.38
N LEU A 43 1.09 -4.57 -5.27
CA LEU A 43 -0.13 -5.29 -4.92
C LEU A 43 0.10 -6.78 -5.21
N LEU A 44 0.14 -7.58 -4.16
CA LEU A 44 0.17 -9.03 -4.25
C LEU A 44 -1.29 -9.51 -4.34
N VAL A 45 -1.62 -10.20 -5.43
CA VAL A 45 -2.95 -10.76 -5.65
C VAL A 45 -2.84 -12.27 -5.80
N ARG A 46 -3.88 -13.00 -5.37
CA ARG A 46 -3.93 -14.44 -5.63
C ARG A 46 -4.05 -14.70 -7.13
N ARG A 47 -3.18 -15.56 -7.64
CA ARG A 47 -3.31 -16.10 -8.99
C ARG A 47 -4.44 -17.12 -9.00
N HIS A 48 -5.55 -16.78 -9.64
CA HIS A 48 -6.56 -17.78 -9.98
C HIS A 48 -6.07 -18.54 -11.21
N VAL A 49 -5.83 -19.84 -11.05
CA VAL A 49 -5.60 -20.77 -12.15
C VAL A 49 -6.88 -21.59 -12.27
N PHE A 50 -7.50 -21.55 -13.44
CA PHE A 50 -8.71 -22.30 -13.77
C PHE A 50 -8.41 -23.79 -13.92
#